data_AF-A0A5C0BC39-F1
#
_entry.id   AF-A0A5C0BC39-F1
#
_cell.length_a   1.000
_cell.length_b   1.000
_cell.length_c   1.000
_cell.angle_alpha   90.00
_cell.angle_beta   90.00
_cell.angle_gamma   90.00
#
_symmetry.space_group_name_H-M   'P 1'
#
loop_
_entity.id
_entity.type
_entity.pdbx_description
1 polymer ?
#
loop_
_entity_poly.entity_id
_entity_poly.type
_entity_poly.pdbx_seq_one_letter_code
_entity_poly.pdbx_strand_id
1 'polypeptide(L)'
;MNASEFRRRGKEMVDYMANYMEGIEGRQVYPDVEPGYLRPLIPAAAPQEPDTFEDIINDVEKIIMPGVTHWHSPYFFAYFPTASSYPAMLADMLCGAIGCIGFSWAASPACTELETVMMDWLGKMLELPKAFLNEKAGEGGGVIQGSASEATLVALLAARTKVIHRLQAASPELTQAAIMEKLVAYSSDQGSNKVNEALLQRINSAKKIHLVPCHLRDKFVLRFAICSRTVESAHVQRAWEHIKELAADVLRAERE
;
A
#
# COMPACT_ATOMS: atom_id res chain seq x y z
N MET A 1 -3.71 -29.42 -11.70
CA MET A 1 -3.47 -28.71 -12.97
C MET A 1 -2.12 -29.14 -13.56
N ASN A 2 -2.04 -29.41 -14.86
CA ASN A 2 -0.78 -29.67 -15.58
C ASN A 2 -0.35 -28.45 -16.44
N ALA A 3 0.82 -28.51 -17.09
CA ALA A 3 1.34 -27.37 -17.86
C ALA A 3 0.44 -26.89 -19.02
N SER A 4 -0.25 -27.80 -19.70
CA SER A 4 -1.17 -27.44 -20.79
C SER A 4 -2.40 -26.72 -20.26
N GLU A 5 -2.95 -27.22 -19.16
CA GLU A 5 -4.05 -26.57 -18.47
C GLU A 5 -3.63 -25.22 -17.88
N PHE A 6 -2.45 -25.13 -17.27
CA PHE A 6 -1.89 -23.86 -16.77
C PHE A 6 -1.79 -22.80 -17.86
N ARG A 7 -1.29 -23.15 -19.05
CA ARG A 7 -1.22 -22.20 -20.17
C ARG A 7 -2.59 -21.70 -20.60
N ARG A 8 -3.61 -22.57 -20.57
CA ARG A 8 -4.98 -22.19 -20.92
C ARG A 8 -5.57 -21.27 -19.84
N ARG A 9 -5.56 -21.69 -18.57
CA ARG A 9 -6.10 -20.92 -17.44
C ARG A 9 -5.37 -19.61 -17.19
N GLY A 10 -4.05 -19.60 -17.37
CA GLY A 10 -3.24 -18.39 -17.26
C GLY A 10 -3.65 -17.32 -18.27
N LYS A 11 -3.96 -17.72 -19.51
CA LYS A 11 -4.48 -16.78 -20.53
C LYS A 11 -5.88 -16.28 -20.19
N GLU A 12 -6.77 -17.18 -19.78
CA GLU A 12 -8.12 -16.82 -19.31
C GLU A 12 -8.06 -15.79 -18.16
N MET A 13 -7.12 -15.96 -17.22
CA MET A 13 -6.91 -15.01 -16.12
C MET A 13 -6.33 -13.68 -16.59
N VAL A 14 -5.38 -13.69 -17.55
CA VAL A 14 -4.84 -12.44 -18.13
C VAL A 14 -5.95 -11.66 -18.83
N ASP A 15 -6.79 -12.32 -19.63
CA ASP A 15 -7.94 -11.69 -20.29
C ASP A 15 -8.93 -11.13 -19.25
N TYR A 16 -9.20 -11.89 -18.19
CA TYR A 16 -10.03 -11.44 -17.08
C TYR A 16 -9.47 -10.18 -16.40
N MET A 17 -8.19 -10.15 -16.06
CA MET A 17 -7.54 -9.01 -15.41
C MET A 17 -7.58 -7.75 -16.29
N ALA A 18 -7.30 -7.90 -17.58
CA ALA A 18 -7.37 -6.79 -18.53
C ALA A 18 -8.79 -6.22 -18.62
N ASN A 19 -9.79 -7.09 -18.84
CA ASN A 19 -11.21 -6.69 -18.89
C ASN A 19 -11.68 -6.05 -17.58
N TYR A 20 -11.25 -6.58 -16.43
CA TYR A 20 -11.54 -5.99 -15.13
C TYR A 20 -10.97 -4.58 -15.02
N MET A 21 -9.70 -4.36 -15.39
CA MET A 21 -9.06 -3.05 -15.28
C MET A 21 -9.65 -2.01 -16.26
N GLU A 22 -10.03 -2.42 -17.46
CA GLU A 22 -10.67 -1.54 -18.44
C GLU A 22 -12.12 -1.22 -18.06
N GLY A 23 -12.85 -2.18 -17.51
CA GLY A 23 -14.24 -2.03 -17.06
C GLY A 23 -14.43 -1.56 -15.62
N ILE A 24 -13.35 -1.29 -14.88
CA ILE A 24 -13.41 -1.04 -13.42
C ILE A 24 -14.23 0.20 -13.07
N GLU A 25 -14.31 1.18 -13.97
CA GLU A 25 -15.11 2.39 -13.80
C GLU A 25 -16.60 2.09 -13.60
N GLY A 26 -17.11 1.03 -14.25
CA GLY A 26 -18.50 0.62 -14.14
C GLY A 26 -18.83 -0.15 -12.86
N ARG A 27 -17.83 -0.48 -12.02
CA ARG A 27 -18.04 -1.23 -10.77
C ARG A 27 -18.20 -0.28 -9.59
N GLN A 28 -19.01 -0.69 -8.61
CA GLN A 28 -19.24 0.07 -7.39
C GLN A 28 -17.97 0.15 -6.53
N VAL A 29 -17.42 1.35 -6.34
CA VAL A 29 -16.11 1.57 -5.70
C VAL A 29 -16.00 0.95 -4.30
N TYR A 30 -16.98 1.21 -3.44
CA TYR A 30 -17.02 0.74 -2.06
C TYR A 30 -18.23 -0.19 -1.89
N PRO A 31 -18.05 -1.41 -1.37
CA PRO A 31 -19.09 -2.44 -1.35
C PRO A 31 -20.23 -2.09 -0.38
N ASP A 32 -21.44 -2.58 -0.67
CA ASP A 32 -22.63 -2.44 0.17
C ASP A 32 -22.89 -3.74 0.94
N VAL A 33 -21.96 -4.09 1.83
CA VAL A 33 -21.98 -5.33 2.62
C VAL A 33 -21.65 -5.05 4.08
N GLU A 34 -22.20 -5.88 4.96
CA GLU A 34 -21.97 -5.78 6.41
C GLU A 34 -20.88 -6.75 6.90
N PRO A 35 -20.19 -6.45 8.02
CA PRO A 35 -19.24 -7.37 8.62
C PRO A 35 -19.83 -8.78 8.82
N GLY A 36 -19.17 -9.79 8.26
CA GLY A 36 -19.62 -11.18 8.32
C GLY A 36 -20.43 -11.68 7.12
N TYR A 37 -20.76 -10.83 6.13
CA TYR A 37 -21.57 -11.20 4.94
C TYR A 37 -21.04 -12.43 4.18
N LEU A 38 -19.71 -12.65 4.19
CA LEU A 38 -19.06 -13.68 3.39
C LEU A 38 -19.24 -15.09 3.97
N ARG A 39 -19.30 -15.21 5.30
CA ARG A 39 -19.35 -16.51 5.99
C ARG A 39 -20.56 -17.38 5.62
N PRO A 40 -21.79 -16.86 5.48
CA PRO A 40 -22.92 -17.68 5.02
C PRO A 40 -22.84 -18.07 3.54
N LEU A 41 -21.94 -17.47 2.75
CA LEU A 41 -21.81 -17.73 1.30
C LEU A 41 -20.76 -18.80 0.98
N ILE A 42 -19.94 -19.21 1.96
CA ILE A 42 -18.84 -20.17 1.78
C ILE A 42 -19.09 -21.39 2.68
N PRO A 43 -18.72 -22.62 2.26
CA PRO A 43 -18.79 -23.80 3.12
C PRO A 43 -18.08 -23.61 4.47
N ALA A 44 -18.65 -24.20 5.53
CA ALA A 44 -18.13 -24.07 6.88
C ALA A 44 -16.77 -24.76 7.11
N ALA A 45 -16.39 -25.67 6.21
CA ALA A 45 -15.14 -26.41 6.22
C ALA A 45 -14.58 -26.51 4.80
N ALA A 46 -13.25 -26.66 4.68
CA ALA A 46 -12.60 -26.85 3.39
C ALA A 46 -13.07 -28.16 2.73
N PRO A 47 -13.27 -28.15 1.39
CA PRO A 47 -13.70 -29.33 0.67
C PRO A 47 -12.63 -30.43 0.76
N GLN A 48 -13.07 -31.69 0.89
CA GLN A 48 -12.18 -32.86 0.90
C GLN A 48 -11.83 -33.34 -0.51
N GLU A 49 -12.72 -33.04 -1.46
CA GLU A 49 -12.53 -33.31 -2.88
C GLU A 49 -12.20 -32.00 -3.61
N PRO A 50 -11.43 -32.05 -4.71
CA PRO A 50 -11.06 -30.86 -5.44
C PRO A 50 -12.26 -30.29 -6.22
N ASP A 51 -12.51 -28.99 -6.05
CA ASP A 51 -13.40 -28.24 -6.94
C ASP A 51 -12.72 -27.97 -8.30
N THR A 52 -13.53 -27.70 -9.32
CA THR A 52 -12.99 -27.32 -10.62
C THR A 52 -12.54 -25.85 -10.63
N PHE A 53 -11.65 -25.50 -11.56
CA PHE A 53 -11.23 -24.11 -11.72
C PHE A 53 -12.40 -23.19 -12.10
N GLU A 54 -13.35 -23.70 -12.90
CA GLU A 54 -14.59 -23.00 -13.25
C GLU A 54 -15.40 -22.65 -12.01
N ASP A 55 -15.59 -23.60 -11.10
CA ASP A 55 -16.35 -23.38 -9.86
C ASP A 55 -15.72 -22.22 -9.05
N ILE A 56 -14.39 -22.25 -8.91
CA ILE A 56 -13.64 -21.23 -8.18
C ILE A 56 -13.78 -19.84 -8.82
N ILE A 57 -13.61 -19.72 -10.15
CA ILE A 57 -13.71 -18.42 -10.84
C ILE A 57 -15.14 -17.88 -10.83
N ASN A 58 -16.15 -18.75 -10.94
CA ASN A 58 -17.55 -18.35 -10.82
C ASN A 58 -17.84 -17.78 -9.42
N ASP A 59 -17.30 -18.41 -8.37
CA ASP A 59 -17.43 -17.93 -7.00
C ASP A 59 -16.67 -16.62 -6.77
N VAL A 60 -15.53 -16.38 -7.43
CA VAL A 60 -14.84 -15.08 -7.38
C VAL A 60 -15.77 -13.95 -7.82
N GLU A 61 -16.39 -14.05 -9.00
CA GLU A 61 -17.30 -12.98 -9.47
C GLU A 61 -18.60 -12.90 -8.67
N LYS A 62 -19.17 -14.04 -8.25
CA LYS A 62 -20.47 -14.08 -7.57
C LYS A 62 -20.38 -13.67 -6.10
N ILE A 63 -19.33 -14.09 -5.39
CA ILE A 63 -19.23 -14.03 -3.94
C ILE A 63 -18.18 -13.01 -3.48
N ILE A 64 -17.03 -12.95 -4.16
CA ILE A 64 -15.90 -12.11 -3.74
C ILE A 64 -16.05 -10.70 -4.29
N MET A 65 -16.18 -10.53 -5.61
CA MET A 65 -16.19 -9.21 -6.26
C MET A 65 -17.23 -8.23 -5.72
N PRO A 66 -18.45 -8.62 -5.31
CA PRO A 66 -19.42 -7.69 -4.70
C PRO A 66 -18.95 -7.08 -3.36
N GLY A 67 -18.00 -7.71 -2.68
CA GLY A 67 -17.40 -7.20 -1.44
C GLY A 67 -16.00 -6.60 -1.61
N VAL A 68 -15.48 -6.52 -2.84
CA VAL A 68 -14.18 -5.91 -3.11
C VAL A 68 -14.33 -4.39 -3.15
N THR A 69 -13.57 -3.68 -2.32
CA THR A 69 -13.32 -2.26 -2.54
C THR A 69 -12.40 -2.11 -3.75
N HIS A 70 -12.84 -1.44 -4.81
CA HIS A 70 -12.10 -1.33 -6.06
C HIS A 70 -11.09 -0.17 -6.04
N TRP A 71 -9.92 -0.40 -5.43
CA TRP A 71 -8.85 0.58 -5.25
C TRP A 71 -8.32 1.23 -6.54
N HIS A 72 -8.41 0.54 -7.68
CA HIS A 72 -7.97 1.06 -8.97
C HIS A 72 -9.06 1.83 -9.73
N SER A 73 -10.28 1.92 -9.19
CA SER A 73 -11.35 2.70 -9.79
C SER A 73 -10.92 4.17 -9.94
N PRO A 74 -11.24 4.85 -11.05
CA PRO A 74 -11.01 6.30 -11.19
C PRO A 74 -11.75 7.13 -10.13
N TYR A 75 -12.74 6.54 -9.45
CA TYR A 75 -13.54 7.18 -8.41
C TYR A 75 -13.05 6.85 -6.97
N PHE A 76 -11.93 6.14 -6.81
CA PHE A 76 -11.31 5.86 -5.52
C PHE A 76 -10.26 6.93 -5.15
N PHE A 77 -10.57 7.77 -4.15
CA PHE A 77 -9.71 8.90 -3.73
C PHE A 77 -9.19 8.79 -2.29
N ALA A 78 -9.31 7.61 -1.69
CA ALA A 78 -8.91 7.35 -0.31
C ALA A 78 -7.44 6.91 -0.20
N TYR A 79 -6.84 7.11 0.98
CA TYR A 79 -5.48 6.67 1.33
C TYR A 79 -4.39 7.13 0.34
N PHE A 80 -3.48 6.21 0.00
CA PHE A 80 -2.54 6.30 -1.10
C PHE A 80 -2.79 5.06 -1.98
N PRO A 81 -2.71 5.19 -3.30
CA PRO A 81 -2.98 4.14 -4.24
C PRO A 81 -1.91 3.09 -4.15
N THR A 82 -2.30 1.90 -4.54
CA THR A 82 -1.36 0.90 -5.00
C THR A 82 -0.99 1.28 -6.45
N ALA A 83 0.26 1.68 -6.67
CA ALA A 83 0.76 1.80 -8.04
C ALA A 83 0.68 0.40 -8.68
N SER A 84 -0.01 0.30 -9.82
CA SER A 84 -0.17 -0.96 -10.55
C SER A 84 -0.06 -0.71 -12.04
N SER A 85 0.66 -1.60 -12.72
CA SER A 85 0.88 -1.56 -14.16
C SER A 85 0.92 -2.99 -14.72
N TYR A 86 0.52 -3.17 -15.98
CA TYR A 86 0.56 -4.48 -16.62
C TYR A 86 1.96 -5.14 -16.56
N PRO A 87 3.09 -4.42 -16.79
CA PRO A 87 4.42 -5.00 -16.60
C PRO A 87 4.68 -5.51 -15.18
N ALA A 88 4.22 -4.80 -14.13
CA ALA A 88 4.37 -5.24 -12.75
C ALA A 88 3.57 -6.53 -12.48
N MET A 89 2.32 -6.61 -12.97
CA MET A 89 1.50 -7.81 -12.83
C MET A 89 2.13 -9.03 -13.52
N LEU A 90 2.70 -8.85 -14.72
CA LEU A 90 3.42 -9.93 -15.41
C LEU A 90 4.72 -10.32 -14.69
N ALA A 91 5.41 -9.36 -14.09
CA ALA A 91 6.58 -9.63 -13.26
C ALA A 91 6.20 -10.47 -12.02
N ASP A 92 5.07 -10.17 -11.36
CA ASP A 92 4.58 -10.98 -10.24
C ASP A 92 4.26 -12.42 -10.66
N MET A 93 3.64 -12.61 -11.84
CA MET A 93 3.44 -13.95 -12.40
C MET A 93 4.76 -14.69 -12.62
N LEU A 94 5.78 -14.01 -13.15
CA LEU A 94 7.10 -14.58 -13.35
C LEU A 94 7.80 -14.92 -12.02
N CYS A 95 7.71 -14.03 -11.02
CA CYS A 95 8.21 -14.27 -9.67
C CYS A 95 7.59 -15.53 -9.05
N GLY A 96 6.28 -15.71 -9.20
CA GLY A 96 5.58 -16.92 -8.76
C GLY A 96 6.07 -18.21 -9.44
N ALA A 97 6.43 -18.14 -10.73
CA ALA A 97 6.98 -19.29 -11.45
C ALA A 97 8.43 -19.62 -11.05
N ILE A 98 9.25 -18.60 -10.78
CA ILE A 98 10.65 -18.78 -10.36
C ILE A 98 10.71 -19.31 -8.91
N GLY A 99 9.84 -18.81 -8.01
CA GLY A 99 9.77 -19.27 -6.61
C GLY A 99 11.07 -19.04 -5.83
N CYS A 100 11.81 -17.99 -6.17
CA CYS A 100 13.13 -17.70 -5.60
C CYS A 100 13.06 -17.28 -4.12
N ILE A 101 14.02 -17.75 -3.31
CA ILE A 101 14.23 -17.30 -1.93
C ILE A 101 15.64 -16.70 -1.79
N GLY A 102 15.75 -15.38 -1.75
CA GLY A 102 17.01 -14.62 -1.79
C GLY A 102 17.59 -14.20 -0.44
N PHE A 103 17.63 -15.07 0.58
CA PHE A 103 18.16 -14.71 1.92
C PHE A 103 19.68 -14.49 1.96
N SER A 104 20.39 -14.86 0.89
CA SER A 104 21.81 -14.61 0.71
C SER A 104 22.12 -14.52 -0.78
N TRP A 105 23.22 -13.87 -1.13
CA TRP A 105 23.69 -13.82 -2.51
C TRP A 105 23.83 -15.22 -3.12
N ALA A 106 24.38 -16.19 -2.36
CA ALA A 106 24.57 -17.56 -2.85
C ALA A 106 23.24 -18.31 -3.08
N ALA A 107 22.17 -17.95 -2.37
CA ALA A 107 20.85 -18.56 -2.55
C ALA A 107 20.20 -18.13 -3.88
N SER A 108 20.44 -16.89 -4.32
CA SER A 108 20.04 -16.42 -5.64
C SER A 108 20.81 -15.16 -6.06
N PRO A 109 21.90 -15.34 -6.82
CA PRO A 109 22.75 -14.21 -7.23
C PRO A 109 21.98 -13.18 -8.04
N ALA A 110 21.21 -13.64 -9.03
CA ALA A 110 20.43 -12.75 -9.90
C ALA A 110 19.41 -11.90 -9.13
N CYS A 111 18.79 -12.46 -8.08
CA CYS A 111 17.87 -11.72 -7.23
C CYS A 111 18.58 -10.58 -6.49
N THR A 112 19.72 -10.87 -5.86
CA THR A 112 20.48 -9.89 -5.09
C THR A 112 21.08 -8.81 -5.98
N GLU A 113 21.71 -9.20 -7.09
CA GLU A 113 22.34 -8.25 -8.03
C GLU A 113 21.30 -7.36 -8.73
N LEU A 114 20.13 -7.91 -9.09
CA LEU A 114 19.10 -7.11 -9.74
C LEU A 114 18.51 -6.09 -8.76
N GLU A 115 18.29 -6.47 -7.50
CA GLU A 115 17.76 -5.55 -6.48
C GLU A 115 18.69 -4.35 -6.27
N THR A 116 20.00 -4.56 -6.14
CA THR A 116 20.96 -3.46 -5.96
C THR A 116 20.96 -2.50 -7.15
N VAL A 117 20.91 -3.02 -8.39
CA VAL A 117 20.83 -2.20 -9.60
C VAL A 117 19.52 -1.40 -9.66
N MET A 118 18.38 -2.01 -9.31
CA MET A 118 17.09 -1.31 -9.28
C MET A 118 17.05 -0.21 -8.23
N MET A 119 17.61 -0.45 -7.04
CA MET A 119 17.71 0.57 -5.99
C MET A 119 18.61 1.74 -6.42
N ASP A 120 19.70 1.48 -7.15
CA ASP A 120 20.55 2.53 -7.70
C ASP A 120 19.84 3.33 -8.79
N TRP A 121 19.07 2.68 -9.67
CA TRP A 121 18.25 3.37 -10.67
C TRP A 121 17.24 4.30 -9.99
N LEU A 122 16.54 3.81 -8.97
CA LEU A 122 15.59 4.62 -8.20
C LEU A 122 16.27 5.80 -7.50
N GLY A 123 17.40 5.56 -6.83
CA GLY A 123 18.16 6.62 -6.17
C GLY A 123 18.61 7.71 -7.15
N LYS A 124 19.03 7.34 -8.36
CA LYS A 124 19.40 8.30 -9.42
C LYS A 124 18.20 9.07 -9.96
N MET A 125 17.05 8.43 -10.16
CA MET A 125 15.81 9.10 -10.57
C MET A 125 15.31 10.12 -9.53
N LEU A 126 15.59 9.86 -8.25
CA LEU A 126 15.30 10.77 -7.14
C LEU A 126 16.43 11.80 -6.88
N GLU A 127 17.47 11.79 -7.71
CA GLU A 127 18.65 12.66 -7.57
C GLU A 127 19.32 12.57 -6.18
N LEU A 128 19.32 11.38 -5.58
CA LEU A 128 19.95 11.17 -4.28
C LEU A 128 21.47 11.33 -4.36
N PRO A 129 22.12 11.86 -3.30
CA PRO A 129 23.57 11.88 -3.21
C PRO A 129 24.17 10.49 -3.36
N LYS A 130 25.37 10.40 -3.94
CA LYS A 130 26.10 9.12 -4.12
C LYS A 130 26.29 8.32 -2.83
N ALA A 131 26.27 8.99 -1.68
CA ALA A 131 26.33 8.35 -0.37
C ALA A 131 25.14 7.43 -0.05
N PHE A 132 24.07 7.42 -0.87
CA PHE A 132 22.92 6.52 -0.74
C PHE A 132 22.89 5.38 -1.77
N LEU A 133 23.82 5.35 -2.74
CA LEU A 133 23.85 4.35 -3.81
C LEU A 133 24.76 3.17 -3.44
N ASN A 134 24.49 2.00 -4.00
CA ASN A 134 25.25 0.76 -3.84
C ASN A 134 26.53 0.71 -4.72
N GLU A 135 26.77 1.74 -5.54
CA GLU A 135 27.97 1.81 -6.38
C GLU A 135 29.26 1.75 -5.55
N LYS A 136 30.32 1.17 -6.14
CA LYS A 136 31.63 0.81 -5.51
C LYS A 136 32.38 1.89 -4.73
N ALA A 137 31.89 3.13 -4.65
CA ALA A 137 32.53 4.26 -3.99
C ALA A 137 31.69 4.90 -2.85
N GLY A 138 30.52 4.35 -2.49
CA GLY A 138 29.68 4.83 -1.39
C GLY A 138 29.67 3.88 -0.19
N GLU A 139 29.50 4.41 1.03
CA GLU A 139 29.14 3.62 2.24
C GLU A 139 27.61 3.35 2.31
N GLY A 140 26.88 3.71 1.25
CA GLY A 140 25.43 3.65 1.16
C GLY A 140 24.89 2.34 0.63
N GLY A 141 23.58 2.32 0.45
CA GLY A 141 22.87 1.22 -0.18
C GLY A 141 21.37 1.34 -0.03
N GLY A 142 20.66 0.41 -0.64
CA GLY A 142 19.20 0.34 -0.62
C GLY A 142 18.71 -1.10 -0.62
N VAL A 143 17.53 -1.32 -0.04
CA VAL A 143 16.88 -2.62 0.04
C VAL A 143 15.38 -2.44 -0.15
N ILE A 144 14.73 -3.38 -0.83
CA ILE A 144 13.28 -3.41 -1.02
C ILE A 144 12.67 -4.07 0.22
N GLN A 145 11.82 -3.33 0.94
CA GLN A 145 11.14 -3.79 2.15
C GLN A 145 9.65 -4.01 1.89
N GLY A 146 8.98 -4.82 2.72
CA GLY A 146 7.56 -5.13 2.56
C GLY A 146 6.65 -3.95 2.93
N SER A 147 7.11 -3.05 3.79
CA SER A 147 6.35 -1.87 4.19
C SER A 147 7.23 -0.72 4.68
N ALA A 148 6.68 0.51 4.64
CA ALA A 148 7.33 1.68 5.23
C ALA A 148 7.52 1.55 6.75
N SER A 149 6.62 0.84 7.46
CA SER A 149 6.72 0.57 8.89
C SER A 149 7.93 -0.30 9.23
N GLU A 150 8.16 -1.35 8.44
CA GLU A 150 9.33 -2.22 8.56
C GLU A 150 10.62 -1.46 8.32
N ALA A 151 10.70 -0.69 7.22
CA ALA A 151 11.87 0.14 6.91
C ALA A 151 12.17 1.16 8.04
N THR A 152 11.13 1.80 8.58
CA THR A 152 11.26 2.75 9.69
C THR A 152 11.74 2.05 10.97
N LEU A 153 11.18 0.87 11.29
CA LEU A 153 11.59 0.09 12.45
C LEU A 153 13.06 -0.30 12.36
N VAL A 154 13.52 -0.83 11.23
CA VAL A 154 14.92 -1.20 11.01
C VAL A 154 15.84 0.01 11.16
N ALA A 155 15.48 1.16 10.58
CA ALA A 155 16.25 2.39 10.73
C ALA A 155 16.34 2.87 12.20
N LEU A 156 15.24 2.82 12.95
CA LEU A 156 15.21 3.18 14.37
C LEU A 156 16.02 2.20 15.23
N LEU A 157 15.95 0.90 14.95
CA LEU A 157 16.74 -0.11 15.65
C LEU A 157 18.25 0.09 15.40
N ALA A 158 18.64 0.40 14.16
CA ALA A 158 20.01 0.72 13.80
C ALA A 158 20.51 1.97 14.53
N ALA A 159 19.72 3.07 14.52
CA ALA A 159 20.04 4.30 15.23
C ALA A 159 20.18 4.09 16.75
N ARG A 160 19.21 3.39 17.37
CA ARG A 160 19.24 3.03 18.79
C ARG A 160 20.51 2.26 19.14
N THR A 161 20.81 1.21 18.37
CA THR A 161 21.96 0.34 18.61
C THR A 161 23.27 1.11 18.47
N LYS A 162 23.39 1.95 17.43
CA LYS A 162 24.56 2.82 17.21
C LYS A 162 24.81 3.76 18.39
N VAL A 163 23.75 4.40 18.91
CA VAL A 163 23.86 5.31 20.06
C VAL A 163 24.22 4.57 21.34
N ILE A 164 23.60 3.40 21.59
CA ILE A 164 23.93 2.56 22.75
C ILE A 164 25.42 2.19 22.72
N HIS A 165 25.93 1.63 21.62
CA HIS A 165 27.34 1.25 21.53
C HIS A 165 28.28 2.45 21.71
N ARG A 166 27.95 3.60 21.11
CA ARG A 166 28.75 4.82 21.26
C ARG A 166 28.82 5.28 22.72
N LEU A 167 27.69 5.32 23.43
CA LEU A 167 27.63 5.79 24.81
C LEU A 167 28.26 4.80 25.78
N GLN A 168 28.09 3.49 25.57
CA GLN A 168 28.76 2.46 26.37
C GLN A 168 30.27 2.47 26.16
N ALA A 169 30.75 2.75 24.94
CA ALA A 169 32.19 2.90 24.69
C ALA A 169 32.78 4.14 25.37
N ALA A 170 32.01 5.23 25.49
CA ALA A 170 32.45 6.45 26.18
C ALA A 170 32.32 6.36 27.71
N SER A 171 31.34 5.59 28.19
CA SER A 171 30.97 5.43 29.59
C SER A 171 30.56 3.97 29.87
N PRO A 172 31.53 3.07 30.10
CA PRO A 172 31.28 1.63 30.28
C PRO A 172 30.37 1.27 31.46
N GLU A 173 30.21 2.18 32.41
CA GLU A 173 29.32 2.06 33.57
C GLU A 173 27.83 2.21 33.22
N LEU A 174 27.50 2.79 32.07
CA LEU A 174 26.11 2.95 31.64
C LEU A 174 25.55 1.61 31.12
N THR A 175 24.50 1.14 31.80
CA THR A 175 23.73 0.00 31.30
C THR A 175 22.92 0.40 30.07
N GLN A 176 22.61 -0.58 29.21
CA GLN A 176 21.75 -0.34 28.04
C GLN A 176 20.38 0.22 28.44
N ALA A 177 19.81 -0.27 29.55
CA ALA A 177 18.53 0.22 30.08
C ALA A 177 18.57 1.71 30.42
N ALA A 178 19.60 2.16 31.15
CA ALA A 178 19.76 3.55 31.54
C ALA A 178 19.96 4.50 30.34
N ILE A 179 20.53 3.99 29.23
CA ILE A 179 20.65 4.74 27.98
C ILE A 179 19.29 4.80 27.26
N MET A 180 18.59 3.67 27.15
CA MET A 180 17.30 3.60 26.47
C MET A 180 16.24 4.52 27.08
N GLU A 181 16.22 4.66 28.41
CA GLU A 181 15.33 5.57 29.14
C GLU A 181 15.48 7.05 28.73
N LYS A 182 16.60 7.42 28.09
CA LYS A 182 16.92 8.80 27.73
C LYS A 182 16.77 9.10 26.23
N LEU A 183 16.35 8.13 25.40
CA LEU A 183 16.20 8.32 23.96
C LEU A 183 14.84 8.98 23.63
N VAL A 184 14.85 9.98 22.75
CA VAL A 184 13.65 10.76 22.35
C VAL A 184 13.53 10.81 20.82
N ALA A 185 12.30 10.73 20.29
CA ALA A 185 11.98 10.88 18.86
C ALA A 185 10.91 11.97 18.64
N TYR A 186 11.01 12.71 17.52
CA TYR A 186 10.16 13.87 17.20
C TYR A 186 9.35 13.66 15.89
N SER A 187 8.11 14.20 15.78
CA SER A 187 7.24 14.17 14.57
C SER A 187 6.25 15.37 14.51
N SER A 188 5.63 15.64 13.34
CA SER A 188 4.72 16.79 13.07
C SER A 188 3.26 16.62 13.58
N ASP A 189 2.46 17.72 13.70
CA ASP A 189 1.18 17.83 14.45
C ASP A 189 -0.05 18.49 13.73
N GLN A 190 -0.13 18.49 12.39
CA GLN A 190 -1.10 19.27 11.57
C GLN A 190 -2.61 19.20 11.97
N GLY A 191 -3.27 20.35 12.20
CA GLY A 191 -4.75 20.57 12.24
C GLY A 191 -5.50 20.26 13.56
N SER A 192 -6.79 20.68 13.66
CA SER A 192 -7.71 20.28 14.75
C SER A 192 -8.62 19.12 14.30
N ASN A 193 -8.90 18.17 15.20
CA ASN A 193 -9.53 16.92 14.77
C ASN A 193 -11.01 17.04 14.41
N LYS A 194 -11.77 17.77 15.23
CA LYS A 194 -13.23 17.88 15.09
C LYS A 194 -13.66 18.38 13.70
N VAL A 195 -12.99 19.40 13.19
CA VAL A 195 -13.30 20.00 11.89
C VAL A 195 -13.03 19.01 10.77
N ASN A 196 -11.89 18.32 10.86
CA ASN A 196 -11.50 17.32 9.86
C ASN A 196 -12.43 16.10 9.87
N GLU A 197 -12.85 15.63 11.06
CA GLU A 197 -13.83 14.55 11.21
C GLU A 197 -15.18 14.90 10.57
N ALA A 198 -15.71 16.09 10.86
CA ALA A 198 -16.99 16.55 10.33
C ALA A 198 -16.97 16.69 8.79
N LEU A 199 -15.89 17.25 8.24
CA LEU A 199 -15.72 17.39 6.79
C LEU A 199 -15.69 16.02 6.10
N LEU A 200 -14.93 15.08 6.64
CA LEU A 200 -14.85 13.74 6.09
C LEU A 200 -16.18 12.99 6.10
N GLN A 201 -16.91 13.07 7.22
CA GLN A 201 -18.20 12.40 7.35
C GLN A 201 -19.16 12.89 6.25
N ARG A 202 -19.17 14.19 5.96
CA ARG A 202 -19.97 14.75 4.86
C ARG A 202 -19.51 14.27 3.48
N ILE A 203 -18.20 14.25 3.24
CA ILE A 203 -17.64 13.80 1.96
C ILE A 203 -18.03 12.33 1.68
N ASN A 204 -17.82 11.44 2.64
CA ASN A 204 -18.12 10.02 2.46
C ASN A 204 -19.62 9.73 2.39
N SER A 205 -20.45 10.47 3.14
CA SER A 205 -21.91 10.33 3.09
C SER A 205 -22.50 10.77 1.75
N ALA A 206 -21.86 11.71 1.05
CA ALA A 206 -22.27 12.15 -0.27
C ALA A 206 -22.07 11.08 -1.36
N LYS A 207 -21.24 10.05 -1.10
CA LYS A 207 -20.95 8.93 -2.01
C LYS A 207 -20.45 9.33 -3.42
N LYS A 208 -20.00 10.58 -3.60
CA LYS A 208 -19.44 11.08 -4.88
C LYS A 208 -17.95 10.82 -5.01
N ILE A 209 -17.24 10.96 -3.89
CA ILE A 209 -15.82 10.64 -3.74
C ILE A 209 -15.66 9.97 -2.39
N HIS A 210 -14.65 9.11 -2.26
CA HIS A 210 -14.31 8.47 -1.00
C HIS A 210 -12.96 8.96 -0.51
N LEU A 211 -12.91 9.46 0.72
CA LEU A 211 -11.68 9.81 1.42
C LEU A 211 -11.57 8.95 2.67
N VAL A 212 -10.33 8.72 3.12
CA VAL A 212 -10.09 8.05 4.40
C VAL A 212 -9.15 8.89 5.24
N PRO A 213 -9.49 9.07 6.54
CA PRO A 213 -8.64 9.85 7.40
C PRO A 213 -7.37 9.09 7.75
N CYS A 214 -6.41 9.79 8.32
CA CYS A 214 -5.35 9.19 9.11
C CYS A 214 -5.47 9.71 10.54
N HIS A 215 -5.33 8.81 11.52
CA HIS A 215 -5.03 9.23 12.88
C HIS A 215 -3.53 9.11 13.10
N LEU A 216 -2.88 10.24 13.38
CA LEU A 216 -1.50 10.28 13.82
C LEU A 216 -1.49 10.71 15.29
N ARG A 217 -1.41 9.72 16.19
CA ARG A 217 -1.65 9.91 17.64
C ARG A 217 -3.01 10.58 17.90
N ASP A 218 -2.99 11.79 18.41
CA ASP A 218 -4.12 12.64 18.75
C ASP A 218 -4.48 13.61 17.62
N LYS A 219 -4.00 13.40 16.38
CA LYS A 219 -4.29 14.25 15.22
C LYS A 219 -5.07 13.52 14.14
N PHE A 220 -6.13 14.14 13.64
CA PHE A 220 -6.97 13.63 12.56
C PHE A 220 -6.68 14.39 11.27
N VAL A 221 -6.22 13.68 10.23
CA VAL A 221 -5.74 14.29 8.99
C VAL A 221 -6.55 13.77 7.81
N LEU A 222 -7.00 14.69 6.94
CA LEU A 222 -7.63 14.36 5.66
C LEU A 222 -6.59 14.32 4.55
N ARG A 223 -6.70 13.31 3.69
CA ARG A 223 -5.77 13.09 2.58
C ARG A 223 -6.56 13.03 1.28
N PHE A 224 -6.25 13.94 0.36
CA PHE A 224 -6.76 13.93 -1.00
C PHE A 224 -5.63 13.53 -1.95
N ALA A 225 -5.67 12.29 -2.44
CA ALA A 225 -4.59 11.69 -3.21
C ALA A 225 -5.06 11.33 -4.64
N ILE A 226 -4.28 11.71 -5.64
CA ILE A 226 -4.58 11.54 -7.08
C ILE A 226 -3.67 10.47 -7.68
N CYS A 227 -4.25 9.35 -8.05
CA CYS A 227 -3.58 8.12 -7.66
C CYS A 227 -3.93 6.89 -8.51
N SER A 228 -5.10 6.88 -9.16
CA SER A 228 -5.39 5.90 -10.21
C SER A 228 -4.82 6.38 -11.56
N ARG A 229 -4.28 5.44 -12.34
CA ARG A 229 -3.73 5.70 -13.69
C ARG A 229 -4.78 6.18 -14.69
N THR A 230 -6.06 5.97 -14.39
CA THR A 230 -7.20 6.42 -15.21
C THR A 230 -7.72 7.78 -14.77
N VAL A 231 -7.16 8.38 -13.71
CA VAL A 231 -7.58 9.71 -13.24
C VAL A 231 -7.03 10.79 -14.14
N GLU A 232 -7.93 11.34 -14.95
CA GLU A 232 -7.69 12.58 -15.68
C GLU A 232 -7.92 13.84 -14.83
N SER A 233 -7.42 14.97 -15.32
CA SER A 233 -7.57 16.30 -14.73
C SER A 233 -9.02 16.58 -14.33
N ALA A 234 -9.98 16.30 -15.20
CA ALA A 234 -11.41 16.57 -14.99
C ALA A 234 -11.97 15.92 -13.72
N HIS A 235 -11.52 14.71 -13.38
CA HIS A 235 -11.93 14.03 -12.14
C HIS A 235 -11.41 14.76 -10.90
N VAL A 236 -10.16 15.24 -10.96
CA VAL A 236 -9.52 16.01 -9.88
C VAL A 236 -10.24 17.33 -9.65
N GLN A 237 -10.59 18.07 -10.71
CA GLN A 237 -11.33 19.33 -10.58
C GLN A 237 -12.69 19.09 -9.93
N ARG A 238 -13.45 18.09 -10.41
CA ARG A 238 -14.76 17.75 -9.84
C ARG A 238 -14.67 17.36 -8.36
N ALA A 239 -13.68 16.56 -7.99
CA ALA A 239 -13.46 16.18 -6.59
C ALA A 239 -13.06 17.39 -5.72
N TRP A 240 -12.19 18.26 -6.23
CA TRP A 240 -11.75 19.46 -5.50
C TRP A 240 -12.86 20.49 -5.31
N GLU A 241 -13.69 20.72 -6.31
CA GLU A 241 -14.89 21.56 -6.19
C GLU A 241 -15.82 21.04 -5.09
N HIS A 242 -16.07 19.73 -5.08
CA HIS A 242 -16.90 19.10 -4.07
C HIS A 242 -16.33 19.21 -2.65
N ILE A 243 -15.01 19.04 -2.49
CA ILE A 243 -14.33 19.21 -1.19
C ILE A 243 -14.44 20.66 -0.70
N LYS A 244 -14.22 21.65 -1.58
CA LYS A 244 -14.31 23.07 -1.21
C LYS A 244 -15.70 23.46 -0.76
N GLU A 245 -16.74 23.01 -1.46
CA GLU A 245 -18.13 23.27 -1.08
C GLU A 245 -18.42 22.74 0.33
N LEU A 246 -18.08 21.48 0.60
CA LEU A 246 -18.31 20.86 1.90
C LEU A 246 -17.46 21.47 3.02
N ALA A 247 -16.21 21.86 2.70
CA ALA A 247 -15.33 22.53 3.66
C ALA A 247 -15.87 23.91 4.05
N ALA A 248 -16.37 24.68 3.08
CA ALA A 248 -17.00 25.98 3.35
C ALA A 248 -18.24 25.83 4.24
N ASP A 249 -19.03 24.78 4.08
CA ASP A 249 -20.19 24.51 4.93
C ASP A 249 -19.80 24.15 6.36
N VAL A 250 -18.79 23.30 6.54
CA VAL A 250 -18.31 22.90 7.88
C VAL A 250 -17.69 24.07 8.62
N LEU A 251 -16.88 24.89 7.94
CA LEU A 251 -16.25 26.07 8.52
C LEU A 251 -17.25 27.18 8.85
N ARG A 252 -18.39 27.27 8.14
CA ARG A 252 -19.48 28.19 8.50
C ARG A 252 -20.21 27.71 9.75
N ALA A 253 -20.53 26.43 9.82
CA ALA A 253 -21.21 25.83 10.98
C ALA A 253 -20.37 25.83 12.27
N GLU A 254 -19.04 25.96 12.19
CA GLU A 254 -18.16 26.10 13.36
C GLU A 254 -18.15 27.54 13.93
N ARG A 255 -18.57 28.53 13.14
CA ARG A 255 -18.59 29.96 13.53
C ARG A 255 -19.93 30.43 14.08
N GLU A 256 -20.97 29.60 13.99
CA GLU A 256 -22.30 29.80 14.56
C GLU A 256 -22.41 29.15 15.94
#